data_AF-A0A7H0MJ24-F1
#
_entry.id   AF-A0A7H0MJ24-F1
#
_cell.length_a   1.000
_cell.length_b   1.000
_cell.length_c   1.000
_cell.angle_alpha   90.00
_cell.angle_beta   90.00
_cell.angle_gamma   90.00
#
_symmetry.space_group_name_H-M   'P 1'
#
loop_
_entity.id
_entity.type
_entity.pdbx_description
1 polymer ?
#
loop_
_entity_poly.entity_id
_entity_poly.type
_entity_poly.pdbx_seq_one_letter_code
_entity_poly.pdbx_strand_id
1 'polypeptide(L)'
;MTNQKKERVIKFPLSDWIAGINKFPDHLPTCAYCICYQCDWNEANYGPYGFTSASSKKLLNFLFHELHFYNQNSLSLQPVLTPGNSGLYFYGESVEAFNRRIVEYKKEKLKRKLQSGLPQLPGLSIEASEIINLYNNDKVSTALLTHLVKNNYSFFFSCFLTPMAGQTVILFENAIWEKAKSFCQQSGIQVFEADSVNELTSW
;
A
#
# COMPACT_ATOMS: atom_id res chain seq x y z
N MET A 1 19.91 -16.15 29.54
CA MET A 1 19.06 -16.67 28.45
C MET A 1 18.47 -15.46 27.74
N THR A 2 18.96 -15.13 26.55
CA THR A 2 18.35 -14.08 25.72
C THR A 2 16.96 -14.56 25.34
N ASN A 3 15.91 -13.90 25.83
CA ASN A 3 14.54 -14.11 25.33
C ASN A 3 14.57 -13.85 23.82
N GLN A 4 14.63 -14.91 23.02
CA GLN A 4 14.61 -14.79 21.58
C GLN A 4 13.21 -14.31 21.21
N LYS A 5 13.12 -13.04 20.81
CA LYS A 5 11.88 -12.42 20.38
C LYS A 5 11.35 -13.19 19.18
N LYS A 6 10.21 -13.86 19.35
CA LYS A 6 9.55 -14.56 18.26
C LYS A 6 8.88 -13.51 17.37
N GLU A 7 9.25 -13.52 16.10
CA GLU A 7 8.69 -12.61 15.11
C GLU A 7 8.21 -13.42 13.91
N ARG A 8 7.12 -12.98 13.28
CA ARG A 8 6.59 -13.62 12.07
C ARG A 8 5.98 -12.63 11.10
N VAL A 9 6.10 -12.96 9.82
CA VAL A 9 5.37 -12.34 8.72
C VAL A 9 4.19 -13.23 8.38
N ILE A 10 3.02 -12.63 8.25
CA ILE A 10 1.77 -13.34 8.00
C ILE A 10 1.18 -12.87 6.69
N LYS A 11 0.86 -13.80 5.79
CA LYS A 11 0.11 -13.56 4.56
C LYS A 11 -1.31 -14.09 4.70
N PHE A 12 -2.28 -13.36 4.19
CA PHE A 12 -3.69 -13.76 4.15
C PHE A 12 -4.41 -13.11 2.97
N PRO A 13 -5.53 -13.68 2.49
CA PRO A 13 -6.28 -13.10 1.38
C PRO A 13 -6.97 -11.78 1.76
N LEU A 14 -7.14 -10.92 0.77
CA LEU A 14 -7.96 -9.71 0.90
C LEU A 14 -9.45 -10.10 0.91
N SER A 15 -10.10 -9.99 2.07
CA SER A 15 -11.52 -10.31 2.23
C SER A 15 -12.43 -9.11 1.94
N ASP A 16 -13.71 -9.37 1.67
CA ASP A 16 -14.74 -8.33 1.46
C ASP A 16 -14.85 -7.38 2.65
N TRP A 17 -14.65 -7.89 3.87
CA TRP A 17 -14.62 -7.06 5.07
C TRP A 17 -13.47 -6.05 5.04
N ILE A 18 -12.25 -6.50 4.71
CA ILE A 18 -11.07 -5.62 4.58
C ILE A 18 -11.29 -4.62 3.45
N ALA A 19 -11.86 -5.06 2.34
CA ALA A 19 -12.22 -4.20 1.21
C ALA A 19 -13.19 -3.08 1.67
N GLY A 20 -14.25 -3.46 2.38
CA GLY A 20 -15.30 -2.55 2.86
C GLY A 20 -14.78 -1.48 3.82
N ILE A 21 -14.00 -1.85 4.84
CA ILE A 21 -13.48 -0.87 5.83
C ILE A 21 -12.46 0.10 5.21
N ASN A 22 -11.72 -0.34 4.20
CA ASN A 22 -10.78 0.49 3.45
C ASN A 22 -11.47 1.22 2.28
N LYS A 23 -12.79 1.10 2.18
CA LYS A 23 -13.63 1.74 1.16
C LYS A 23 -13.19 1.39 -0.27
N PHE A 24 -12.65 0.20 -0.46
CA PHE A 24 -12.51 -0.34 -1.81
C PHE A 24 -13.91 -0.73 -2.31
N PRO A 25 -14.28 -0.39 -3.56
CA PRO A 25 -15.45 -0.94 -4.22
C PRO A 25 -15.39 -2.47 -4.28
N ASP A 26 -16.54 -3.11 -4.47
CA ASP A 26 -16.77 -4.56 -4.40
C ASP A 26 -15.90 -5.41 -5.38
N HIS A 27 -15.06 -4.79 -6.21
CA HIS A 27 -14.20 -5.44 -7.20
C HIS A 27 -12.76 -4.91 -7.15
N LEU A 28 -11.91 -5.54 -6.34
CA LEU A 28 -10.45 -5.39 -6.39
C LEU A 28 -9.82 -6.41 -7.36
N PRO A 29 -8.60 -6.18 -7.86
CA PRO A 29 -7.87 -7.17 -8.64
C PRO A 29 -7.72 -8.49 -7.86
N THR A 30 -8.01 -9.62 -8.52
CA THR A 30 -7.91 -10.97 -7.92
C THR A 30 -6.51 -11.35 -7.45
N CYS A 31 -5.48 -10.62 -7.88
CA CYS A 31 -4.09 -10.81 -7.44
C CYS A 31 -3.77 -10.15 -6.08
N ALA A 32 -4.73 -9.44 -5.48
CA ALA A 32 -4.48 -8.71 -4.24
C ALA A 32 -4.40 -9.64 -3.02
N TYR A 33 -3.41 -9.42 -2.16
CA TYR A 33 -3.25 -10.13 -0.91
C TYR A 33 -2.70 -9.22 0.18
N CYS A 34 -2.83 -9.63 1.43
CA CYS A 34 -2.41 -8.87 2.59
C CYS A 34 -1.17 -9.49 3.22
N ILE A 35 -0.27 -8.63 3.72
CA ILE A 35 0.79 -9.00 4.65
C ILE A 35 0.68 -8.16 5.90
N CYS A 36 0.78 -8.79 7.07
CA CYS A 36 1.06 -8.11 8.33
C CYS A 36 2.27 -8.73 9.03
N TYR A 37 2.71 -8.05 10.10
CA TYR A 37 3.85 -8.48 10.90
C TYR A 37 3.40 -8.63 12.35
N GLN A 38 3.85 -9.69 13.02
CA GLN A 38 3.62 -9.88 14.45
C GLN A 38 4.95 -10.09 15.18
N CYS A 39 5.16 -9.33 16.25
CA CYS A 39 6.36 -9.40 17.07
C CYS A 39 6.04 -9.82 18.50
N ASP A 40 7.07 -10.32 19.20
CA ASP A 40 7.02 -10.72 20.60
C ASP A 40 5.84 -11.67 20.94
N TRP A 41 5.48 -12.56 20.00
CA TRP A 41 4.32 -13.44 20.16
C TRP A 41 4.63 -14.66 21.04
N ASN A 42 3.66 -15.07 21.87
CA ASN A 42 3.79 -16.18 22.81
C ASN A 42 3.25 -17.51 22.24
N GLU A 43 3.31 -18.61 22.98
CA GLU A 43 2.82 -19.93 22.52
C GLU A 43 1.31 -19.96 22.19
N ALA A 44 0.54 -19.00 22.71
CA ALA A 44 -0.87 -18.80 22.39
C ALA A 44 -1.10 -17.86 21.19
N ASN A 45 -0.07 -17.57 20.38
CA ASN A 45 -0.11 -16.67 19.23
C ASN A 45 -0.51 -15.22 19.57
N TYR A 46 -0.32 -14.81 20.83
CA TYR A 46 -0.65 -13.48 21.30
C TYR A 46 0.60 -12.60 21.30
N GLY A 47 0.54 -11.45 20.62
CA GLY A 47 1.63 -10.51 20.49
C GLY A 47 1.24 -9.31 19.60
N PRO A 48 1.89 -8.15 19.76
CA PRO A 48 1.57 -6.95 19.01
C PRO A 48 1.75 -7.13 17.50
N TYR A 49 0.83 -6.53 16.74
CA TYR A 49 0.93 -6.43 15.29
C TYR A 49 1.50 -5.09 14.85
N GLY A 50 2.26 -5.12 13.76
CA GLY A 50 2.75 -3.96 13.04
C GLY A 50 4.25 -4.00 12.78
N PHE A 51 4.70 -3.15 11.86
CA PHE A 51 6.09 -3.12 11.39
C PHE A 51 6.98 -2.22 12.27
N THR A 52 6.94 -2.41 13.59
CA THR A 52 7.62 -1.55 14.56
C THR A 52 9.01 -2.05 14.98
N SER A 53 9.28 -3.35 14.84
CA SER A 53 10.54 -3.97 15.25
C SER A 53 11.71 -3.60 14.31
N ALA A 54 12.94 -3.80 14.76
CA ALA A 54 14.12 -3.60 13.91
C ALA A 54 14.10 -4.57 12.71
N SER A 55 13.69 -5.82 12.93
CA SER A 55 13.58 -6.85 11.91
C SER A 55 12.52 -6.51 10.86
N SER A 56 11.34 -6.05 11.29
CA SER A 56 10.26 -5.65 10.39
C SER A 56 10.62 -4.42 9.57
N LYS A 57 11.34 -3.45 10.14
CA LYS A 57 11.84 -2.28 9.40
C LYS A 57 12.88 -2.67 8.34
N LYS A 58 13.78 -3.61 8.67
CA LYS A 58 14.73 -4.16 7.69
C LYS A 58 14.01 -4.89 6.56
N LEU A 59 12.98 -5.68 6.87
CA LEU A 59 12.14 -6.33 5.87
C LEU A 59 11.48 -5.30 4.94
N LEU A 60 10.84 -4.27 5.49
CA LEU A 60 10.20 -3.23 4.67
C LEU A 60 11.19 -2.51 3.77
N ASN A 61 12.37 -2.14 4.28
CA ASN A 61 13.42 -1.50 3.47
C ASN A 61 13.98 -2.43 2.39
N PHE A 62 14.05 -3.73 2.66
CA PHE A 62 14.45 -4.74 1.68
C PHE A 62 13.42 -4.89 0.57
N LEU A 63 12.12 -4.85 0.90
CA LEU A 63 11.04 -5.00 -0.07
C LEU A 63 10.78 -3.71 -0.88
N PHE A 64 10.87 -2.55 -0.22
CA PHE A 64 10.44 -1.27 -0.77
C PHE A 64 11.54 -0.21 -0.60
N HIS A 65 12.38 -0.08 -1.63
CA HIS A 65 13.39 0.98 -1.67
C HIS A 65 12.78 2.30 -2.15
N GLU A 66 13.28 3.44 -1.66
CA GLU A 66 12.82 4.78 -2.05
C GLU A 66 11.30 4.96 -1.87
N LEU A 67 10.80 4.60 -0.70
CA LEU A 67 9.37 4.64 -0.40
C LEU A 67 8.83 6.08 -0.36
N HIS A 68 7.69 6.29 -1.02
CA HIS A 68 6.98 7.57 -1.05
C HIS A 68 5.48 7.39 -0.77
N PHE A 69 4.94 8.21 0.12
CA PHE A 69 3.51 8.29 0.39
C PHE A 69 2.82 9.24 -0.60
N TYR A 70 1.69 8.81 -1.17
CA TYR A 70 0.88 9.68 -2.01
C TYR A 70 -0.07 10.54 -1.19
N ASN A 71 0.22 11.84 -1.14
CA ASN A 71 -0.63 12.84 -0.50
C ASN A 71 -1.59 13.45 -1.53
N GLN A 72 -2.85 13.05 -1.46
CA GLN A 72 -3.92 13.58 -2.31
C GLN A 72 -4.15 15.09 -2.11
N ASN A 73 -3.99 15.62 -0.90
CA ASN A 73 -4.31 17.02 -0.61
C ASN A 73 -3.30 17.96 -1.28
N SER A 74 -2.00 17.63 -1.18
CA SER A 74 -0.92 18.38 -1.83
C SER A 74 -0.64 17.91 -3.26
N LEU A 75 -1.31 16.83 -3.70
CA LEU A 75 -1.08 16.15 -4.98
C LEU A 75 0.42 15.89 -5.18
N SER A 76 1.05 15.16 -4.28
CA SER A 76 2.51 14.95 -4.31
C SER A 76 2.90 13.63 -3.68
N LEU A 77 4.02 13.08 -4.14
CA LEU A 77 4.72 12.00 -3.46
C LEU A 77 5.65 12.57 -2.40
N GLN A 78 5.51 12.10 -1.16
CA GLN A 78 6.33 12.52 -0.01
C GLN A 78 7.25 11.37 0.40
N PRO A 79 8.58 11.57 0.44
CA PRO A 79 9.51 10.51 0.83
C PRO A 79 9.29 10.13 2.29
N VAL A 80 9.31 8.83 2.57
CA VAL A 80 9.07 8.28 3.91
C VAL A 80 9.96 7.04 4.12
N LEU A 81 10.41 6.82 5.34
CA LEU A 81 11.22 5.65 5.67
C LEU A 81 10.37 4.39 5.90
N THR A 82 9.15 4.57 6.41
CA THR A 82 8.22 3.47 6.73
C THR A 82 6.78 3.90 6.45
N PRO A 83 5.90 2.96 6.09
CA PRO A 83 4.48 3.23 6.03
C PRO A 83 3.98 3.55 7.45
N GLY A 84 3.17 4.60 7.58
CA GLY A 84 2.66 5.07 8.86
C GLY A 84 1.23 5.61 8.78
N ASN A 85 0.77 5.96 7.58
CA ASN A 85 -0.60 6.38 7.32
C ASN A 85 -1.32 5.32 6.50
N SER A 86 -2.64 5.28 6.58
CA SER A 86 -3.43 4.53 5.60
C SER A 86 -3.39 5.25 4.25
N GLY A 87 -3.22 4.50 3.17
CA GLY A 87 -3.24 5.05 1.82
C GLY A 87 -2.21 4.41 0.90
N LEU A 88 -1.99 5.07 -0.24
CA LEU A 88 -1.19 4.56 -1.33
C LEU A 88 0.28 4.95 -1.18
N TYR A 89 1.17 3.98 -1.36
CA TYR A 89 2.60 4.15 -1.33
C TYR A 89 3.22 3.65 -2.64
N PHE A 90 4.24 4.38 -3.12
CA PHE A 90 5.02 4.04 -4.30
C PHE A 90 6.48 3.80 -3.92
N TYR A 91 7.17 2.97 -4.68
CA TYR A 91 8.58 2.65 -4.44
C TYR A 91 9.33 2.39 -5.76
N GLY A 92 10.66 2.54 -5.72
CA GLY A 92 11.54 2.37 -6.88
C GLY A 92 11.19 3.23 -8.10
N GLU A 93 11.44 2.69 -9.31
CA GLU A 93 11.34 3.42 -10.59
C GLU A 93 9.96 4.04 -10.86
N SER A 94 8.91 3.48 -10.25
CA SER A 94 7.55 3.99 -10.37
C SER A 94 7.32 5.35 -9.72
N VAL A 95 8.16 5.73 -8.75
CA VAL A 95 8.10 7.04 -8.08
C VAL A 95 8.31 8.16 -9.09
N GLU A 96 9.36 8.08 -9.92
CA GLU A 96 9.65 9.12 -10.91
C GLU A 96 8.55 9.18 -11.98
N ALA A 97 8.15 8.03 -12.49
CA ALA A 97 7.11 7.92 -13.53
C ALA A 97 5.77 8.50 -13.04
N PHE A 98 5.37 8.20 -11.81
CA PHE A 98 4.13 8.73 -11.23
C PHE A 98 4.25 10.23 -10.91
N ASN A 99 5.39 10.67 -10.38
CA ASN A 99 5.62 12.08 -10.09
C ASN A 99 5.58 12.95 -11.35
N ARG A 100 6.10 12.47 -12.48
CA ARG A 100 6.01 13.15 -13.78
C ARG A 100 4.56 13.41 -14.18
N ARG A 101 3.69 12.41 -14.04
CA ARG A 101 2.25 12.53 -14.32
C ARG A 101 1.55 13.52 -13.39
N ILE A 102 1.91 13.53 -12.10
CA ILE A 102 1.41 14.55 -11.15
C ILE A 102 1.79 15.96 -11.61
N VAL A 103 3.04 16.17 -12.01
CA VAL A 103 3.54 17.49 -12.45
C VAL A 103 2.84 17.94 -13.73
N GLU A 104 2.68 17.04 -14.71
CA GLU A 104 1.93 17.32 -15.94
C GLU A 104 0.50 17.74 -15.65
N TYR A 105 -0.20 17.01 -14.77
CA TYR A 105 -1.54 17.39 -14.37
C TYR A 105 -1.60 18.75 -13.67
N LYS A 106 -0.67 19.05 -12.75
CA LYS A 106 -0.61 20.36 -12.09
C LYS A 106 -0.45 21.49 -13.12
N LYS A 107 0.39 21.29 -14.14
CA LYS A 107 0.57 22.24 -15.25
C LYS A 107 -0.72 22.43 -16.05
N GLU A 108 -1.38 21.35 -16.45
CA GLU A 108 -2.64 21.43 -17.21
C GLU A 108 -3.78 22.06 -16.40
N LYS A 109 -3.88 21.73 -15.11
CA LYS A 109 -4.84 22.37 -14.19
C LYS A 109 -4.59 23.87 -14.07
N LEU A 110 -3.33 24.31 -14.03
CA LEU A 110 -2.98 25.73 -14.00
C LEU A 110 -3.31 26.42 -15.33
N LYS A 111 -2.92 25.82 -16.48
CA LYS A 111 -3.25 26.35 -17.81
C LYS A 111 -4.75 26.59 -17.96
N ARG A 112 -5.59 25.64 -17.53
CA ARG A 112 -7.05 25.78 -17.56
C ARG A 112 -7.56 26.92 -16.69
N LYS A 113 -7.05 27.09 -15.48
CA LYS A 113 -7.43 28.22 -14.61
C LYS A 113 -7.12 29.57 -15.26
N LEU A 114 -6.02 29.65 -16.00
CA LEU A 114 -5.65 30.86 -16.75
C LEU A 114 -6.54 31.05 -17.99
N GLN A 115 -6.88 29.96 -18.69
CA GLN A 115 -7.72 29.97 -19.88
C GLN A 115 -9.22 30.13 -19.59
N SER A 116 -9.72 29.77 -18.41
CA SER A 116 -11.13 29.99 -18.03
C SER A 116 -11.51 31.48 -17.90
N GLY A 117 -10.54 32.39 -17.99
CA GLY A 117 -10.76 33.82 -18.20
C GLY A 117 -10.88 34.25 -19.67
N LEU A 118 -10.77 33.32 -20.63
CA LEU A 118 -10.83 33.54 -22.08
C LEU A 118 -11.95 32.69 -22.72
N PRO A 119 -12.58 33.14 -23.83
CA PRO A 119 -13.62 32.38 -24.51
C PRO A 119 -13.06 31.02 -25.00
N GLN A 120 -13.83 29.96 -24.76
CA GLN A 120 -13.41 28.56 -24.82
C GLN A 120 -12.83 28.14 -26.20
N LEU A 121 -11.64 27.55 -26.19
CA LEU A 121 -11.13 26.68 -27.27
C LEU A 121 -11.48 25.23 -26.93
N PRO A 122 -12.01 24.43 -27.89
CA PRO A 122 -12.42 23.07 -27.62
C PRO A 122 -11.20 22.13 -27.55
N GLY A 123 -11.28 21.18 -26.62
CA GLY A 123 -10.67 19.86 -26.81
C GLY A 123 -9.30 19.63 -26.17
N LEU A 124 -9.27 19.48 -24.84
CA LEU A 124 -8.29 18.59 -24.21
C LEU A 124 -9.07 17.64 -23.29
N SER A 125 -9.21 16.40 -23.75
CA SER A 125 -9.79 15.28 -23.01
C SER A 125 -9.03 15.09 -21.68
N ILE A 126 -9.73 15.11 -20.55
CA ILE A 126 -9.11 14.83 -19.26
C ILE A 126 -8.98 13.31 -19.11
N GLU A 127 -8.00 12.71 -19.76
CA GLU A 127 -7.57 11.35 -19.37
C GLU A 127 -6.79 11.38 -18.03
N ALA A 128 -6.32 12.56 -17.61
CA ALA A 128 -5.51 12.73 -16.39
C ALA A 128 -6.29 12.69 -15.05
N SER A 129 -7.62 12.63 -15.06
CA SER A 129 -8.45 12.61 -13.84
C SER A 129 -8.30 11.31 -13.07
N GLU A 130 -8.20 10.20 -13.80
CA GLU A 130 -8.22 8.86 -13.22
C GLU A 130 -6.93 8.51 -12.47
N ILE A 131 -5.82 9.16 -12.82
CA ILE A 131 -4.48 8.85 -12.30
C ILE A 131 -4.24 9.46 -10.91
N ILE A 132 -5.04 10.45 -10.49
CA ILE A 132 -4.67 11.36 -9.40
C ILE A 132 -5.68 11.33 -8.26
N ASN A 133 -6.93 10.98 -8.53
CA ASN A 133 -7.94 10.86 -7.49
C ASN A 133 -7.87 9.46 -6.88
N LEU A 134 -7.10 9.31 -5.79
CA LEU A 134 -7.08 8.09 -5.01
C LEU A 134 -8.45 7.81 -4.41
N TYR A 135 -9.14 8.85 -3.93
CA TYR A 135 -10.50 8.73 -3.43
C TYR A 135 -11.50 9.41 -4.37
N ASN A 136 -12.58 8.71 -4.70
CA ASN A 136 -13.75 9.22 -5.41
C ASN A 136 -14.99 8.95 -4.55
N ASN A 137 -15.71 10.00 -4.14
CA ASN A 137 -16.84 9.92 -3.21
C ASN A 137 -16.49 9.09 -1.95
N ASP A 138 -15.37 9.44 -1.31
CA ASP A 138 -14.77 8.75 -0.16
C ASP A 138 -14.32 7.30 -0.40
N LYS A 139 -14.56 6.71 -1.57
CA LYS A 139 -14.11 5.35 -1.91
C LYS A 139 -12.78 5.35 -2.64
N VAL A 140 -11.94 4.34 -2.43
CA VAL A 140 -10.71 4.20 -3.19
C VAL A 140 -11.05 3.94 -4.66
N SER A 141 -10.40 4.65 -5.57
CA SER A 141 -10.62 4.53 -7.01
C SER A 141 -10.08 3.19 -7.52
N THR A 142 -10.98 2.26 -7.85
CA THR A 142 -10.60 1.01 -8.52
C THR A 142 -10.00 1.25 -9.89
N ALA A 143 -10.49 2.26 -10.62
CA ALA A 143 -9.92 2.66 -11.89
C ALA A 143 -8.42 3.01 -11.75
N LEU A 144 -8.06 3.77 -10.71
CA LEU A 144 -6.66 4.08 -10.42
C LEU A 144 -5.87 2.81 -10.10
N LEU A 145 -6.33 1.97 -9.17
CA LEU A 145 -5.60 0.76 -8.80
C LEU A 145 -5.44 -0.20 -9.97
N THR A 146 -6.50 -0.44 -10.74
CA THR A 146 -6.46 -1.25 -11.96
C THR A 146 -5.49 -0.67 -12.98
N HIS A 147 -5.46 0.66 -13.15
CA HIS A 147 -4.49 1.31 -14.02
C HIS A 147 -3.06 1.12 -13.54
N LEU A 148 -2.80 1.32 -12.24
CA LEU A 148 -1.47 1.12 -11.66
C LEU A 148 -0.99 -0.33 -11.83
N VAL A 149 -1.87 -1.31 -11.59
CA VAL A 149 -1.57 -2.74 -11.81
C VAL A 149 -1.30 -3.02 -13.29
N LYS A 150 -2.18 -2.59 -14.20
CA LYS A 150 -2.03 -2.83 -15.65
C LYS A 150 -0.78 -2.20 -16.25
N ASN A 151 -0.32 -1.09 -15.70
CA ASN A 151 0.88 -0.39 -16.15
C ASN A 151 2.14 -0.78 -15.36
N ASN A 152 2.08 -1.85 -14.55
CA ASN A 152 3.20 -2.37 -13.77
C ASN A 152 3.85 -1.31 -12.86
N TYR A 153 3.06 -0.45 -12.23
CA TYR A 153 3.57 0.43 -11.19
C TYR A 153 3.92 -0.39 -9.94
N SER A 154 5.07 -0.07 -9.35
CA SER A 154 5.52 -0.53 -8.05
C SER A 154 4.84 0.29 -6.95
N PHE A 155 3.77 -0.28 -6.38
CA PHE A 155 2.99 0.37 -5.33
C PHE A 155 2.37 -0.64 -4.37
N PHE A 156 1.93 -0.15 -3.21
CA PHE A 156 1.09 -0.91 -2.28
C PHE A 156 0.12 0.01 -1.54
N PHE A 157 -0.89 -0.57 -0.90
CA PHE A 157 -1.79 0.16 -0.02
C PHE A 157 -1.55 -0.23 1.44
N SER A 158 -1.26 0.74 2.30
CA SER A 158 -1.13 0.52 3.74
C SER A 158 -2.48 0.79 4.41
N CYS A 159 -2.84 -0.04 5.39
CA CYS A 159 -4.02 0.15 6.23
C CYS A 159 -3.79 -0.38 7.64
N PHE A 160 -4.73 -0.10 8.55
CA PHE A 160 -4.71 -0.60 9.92
C PHE A 160 -5.98 -1.41 10.19
N LEU A 161 -5.83 -2.67 10.55
CA LEU A 161 -6.91 -3.63 10.78
C LEU A 161 -7.14 -3.92 12.29
N THR A 162 -6.71 -3.03 13.17
CA THR A 162 -6.76 -3.22 14.64
C THR A 162 -8.16 -3.60 15.15
N PRO A 163 -8.26 -4.55 16.10
CA PRO A 163 -7.17 -5.19 16.85
C PRO A 163 -6.51 -6.40 16.15
N MET A 164 -6.99 -6.81 14.97
CA MET A 164 -6.50 -8.00 14.26
C MET A 164 -5.52 -7.58 13.16
N ALA A 165 -4.38 -8.26 13.00
CA ALA A 165 -3.37 -7.94 11.97
C ALA A 165 -2.70 -6.54 12.05
N GLY A 166 -3.19 -5.60 12.87
CA GLY A 166 -2.59 -4.27 13.07
C GLY A 166 -2.29 -3.55 11.76
N GLN A 167 -1.08 -3.02 11.61
CA GLN A 167 -0.65 -2.45 10.34
C GLN A 167 -0.52 -3.54 9.28
N THR A 168 -1.28 -3.40 8.20
CA THR A 168 -1.36 -4.36 7.10
C THR A 168 -1.03 -3.66 5.78
N VAL A 169 -0.23 -4.33 4.96
CA VAL A 169 0.12 -3.92 3.61
C VAL A 169 -0.64 -4.79 2.62
N ILE A 170 -1.43 -4.16 1.75
CA ILE A 170 -2.14 -4.80 0.64
C ILE A 170 -1.26 -4.68 -0.60
N LEU A 171 -0.92 -5.82 -1.17
CA LEU A 171 -0.01 -5.99 -2.30
C LEU A 171 -0.76 -6.54 -3.49
N PHE A 172 -0.27 -6.22 -4.69
CA PHE A 172 -0.89 -6.59 -5.96
C PHE A 172 0.06 -7.40 -6.86
N GLU A 173 1.25 -7.76 -6.35
CA GLU A 173 2.30 -8.47 -7.08
C GLU A 173 2.84 -9.65 -6.23
N ASN A 174 2.66 -10.88 -6.71
CA ASN A 174 3.08 -12.09 -5.99
C ASN A 174 4.60 -12.19 -5.77
N ALA A 175 5.43 -11.58 -6.63
CA ALA A 175 6.88 -11.64 -6.51
C ALA A 175 7.39 -11.01 -5.20
N ILE A 176 6.63 -10.07 -4.61
CA ILE A 176 6.96 -9.44 -3.32
C ILE A 176 6.89 -10.47 -2.20
N TRP A 177 5.95 -11.41 -2.25
CA TRP A 177 5.85 -12.48 -1.26
C TRP A 177 7.06 -13.41 -1.27
N GLU A 178 7.51 -13.81 -2.45
CA GLU A 178 8.69 -14.67 -2.59
C GLU A 178 9.97 -14.00 -2.08
N LYS A 179 10.11 -12.69 -2.33
CA LYS A 179 11.19 -11.87 -1.73
C LYS A 179 11.08 -11.82 -0.21
N ALA A 180 9.88 -11.62 0.33
CA ALA A 180 9.65 -11.58 1.77
C ALA A 180 10.02 -12.91 2.44
N LYS A 181 9.59 -14.04 1.89
CA LYS A 181 9.94 -15.38 2.38
C LYS A 181 11.45 -15.60 2.40
N SER A 182 12.13 -15.22 1.32
CA SER A 182 13.58 -15.35 1.20
C SER A 182 14.32 -14.56 2.28
N PHE A 183 13.89 -13.32 2.53
CA PHE A 183 14.44 -12.48 3.60
C PHE A 183 14.18 -13.09 4.99
N CYS A 184 12.96 -13.57 5.23
CA CYS A 184 12.56 -14.13 6.51
C CYS A 184 13.36 -15.39 6.87
N GLN A 185 13.58 -16.27 5.88
CA GLN A 185 14.41 -17.47 6.05
C GLN A 185 15.85 -17.12 6.45
N GLN A 186 16.44 -16.10 5.85
CA GLN A 186 17.81 -15.64 6.18
C GLN A 186 17.88 -14.95 7.55
N SER A 187 16.79 -14.32 7.98
CA SER A 187 16.73 -13.51 9.21
C SER A 187 16.17 -14.25 10.43
N GLY A 188 15.77 -15.51 10.27
CA GLY A 188 15.15 -16.31 11.34
C GLY A 188 13.75 -15.81 11.73
N ILE A 189 13.07 -15.08 10.85
CA ILE A 189 11.68 -14.62 11.03
C ILE A 189 10.76 -15.73 10.52
N GLN A 190 9.74 -16.09 11.30
CA GLN A 190 8.80 -17.11 10.85
C GLN A 190 7.88 -16.60 9.75
N VAL A 191 7.44 -17.50 8.88
CA VAL A 191 6.47 -17.23 7.82
C VAL A 191 5.21 -18.03 8.14
N PHE A 192 4.06 -17.37 8.07
CA PHE A 192 2.76 -17.99 8.25
C PHE A 192 1.82 -17.55 7.13
N GLU A 193 1.11 -18.49 6.51
CA GLU A 193 0.05 -18.21 5.55
C GLU A 193 -1.27 -18.66 6.17
N ALA A 194 -2.20 -17.73 6.34
CA ALA A 194 -3.54 -17.97 6.87
C ALA A 194 -4.55 -17.97 5.74
N ASP A 195 -5.59 -18.81 5.83
CA ASP A 195 -6.67 -18.84 4.83
C ASP A 195 -7.63 -17.65 5.00
N SER A 196 -7.61 -16.99 6.17
CA SER A 196 -8.40 -15.81 6.46
C SER A 196 -7.77 -14.94 7.54
N VAL A 197 -8.08 -13.63 7.51
CA VAL A 197 -7.77 -12.70 8.62
C VAL A 197 -8.38 -13.16 9.95
N ASN A 198 -9.46 -13.96 9.90
CA ASN A 198 -10.15 -14.48 11.09
C ASN A 198 -9.34 -15.51 11.89
N GLU A 199 -8.28 -16.08 11.31
CA GLU A 199 -7.36 -16.98 12.03
C GLU A 199 -6.40 -16.21 12.95
N LEU A 200 -6.34 -14.88 12.81
CA LEU A 200 -5.43 -14.04 13.57
C LEU A 200 -6.04 -13.67 14.91
N THR A 201 -5.33 -13.97 15.98
CA THR A 201 -5.69 -13.58 17.35
C THR A 201 -5.66 -12.06 17.47
N SER A 202 -6.73 -11.47 18.00
CA SER A 202 -6.78 -10.05 18.38
C SER A 202 -5.73 -9.73 19.45
N TRP A 203 -5.14 -8.53 19.34
CA TRP A 203 -4.20 -7.95 20.32
C TRP A 203 -4.73 -6.63 20.87
#